data_AF-A0A8T4LYI3-F1
#
_entry.id   AF-A0A8T4LYI3-F1
#
_cell.length_a   1.000
_cell.length_b   1.000
_cell.length_c   1.000
_cell.angle_alpha   90.00
_cell.angle_beta   90.00
_cell.angle_gamma   90.00
#
_symmetry.space_group_name_H-M   'P 1'
#
loop_
_entity.id
_entity.type
_entity.pdbx_description
1 polymer ?
#
loop_
_entity_poly.entity_id
_entity_poly.type
_entity_poly.pdbx_seq_one_letter_code
_entity_poly.pdbx_strand_id
1 'polypeptide(L)'
;MIYSADKAVEYSSMHDLFSKMEREQDKSAFFAQNGTALPFTPQQCTLDYIEKRSPAETHIGVSGSNCALVYLQSFDANWRAYVSQKKPANMLEIITSAPISEENHIMANGFANAWLIQKECKNSCNVALFYYPEFYYQLGLHVSLATLLSLIAYALWKSKGYPVSIPAARTKQAAGGCGKVAQTDKPPP
;
A
#
# COMPACT_ATOMS: atom_id res chain seq x y z
N MET A 1 -2.81 -17.32 5.21
CA MET A 1 -3.75 -18.42 4.95
C MET A 1 -5.16 -17.87 5.12
N ILE A 2 -6.14 -18.35 4.36
CA ILE A 2 -7.54 -17.87 4.42
C ILE A 2 -8.45 -19.07 4.63
N TYR A 3 -9.42 -18.95 5.52
CA TYR A 3 -10.43 -19.99 5.74
C TYR A 3 -11.80 -19.35 6.03
N SER A 4 -12.87 -20.11 5.77
CA SER A 4 -14.21 -19.72 6.20
C SER A 4 -14.49 -20.35 7.55
N ALA A 5 -15.04 -19.56 8.47
CA ALA A 5 -15.41 -20.02 9.78
C ALA A 5 -16.91 -20.29 9.87
N ASP A 6 -17.28 -21.41 10.49
CA ASP A 6 -18.67 -21.88 10.65
C ASP A 6 -19.28 -21.49 12.00
N LYS A 7 -18.45 -21.06 12.96
CA LYS A 7 -18.89 -20.67 14.30
C LYS A 7 -18.07 -19.50 14.84
N ALA A 8 -18.73 -18.62 15.57
CA ALA A 8 -18.08 -17.58 16.37
C ALA A 8 -18.05 -18.01 17.85
N VAL A 9 -16.90 -17.87 18.50
CA VAL A 9 -16.72 -18.18 19.92
C VAL A 9 -16.15 -16.97 20.63
N GLU A 10 -16.86 -16.46 21.63
CA GLU A 10 -16.39 -15.30 22.38
C GLU A 10 -15.30 -15.68 23.38
N TYR A 11 -14.33 -14.80 23.60
CA TYR A 11 -13.31 -14.95 24.64
C TYR A 11 -13.16 -13.67 25.46
N SER A 12 -12.91 -13.82 26.77
CA SER A 12 -12.73 -12.67 27.68
C SER A 12 -11.27 -12.37 27.99
N SER A 13 -10.36 -13.34 27.79
CA SER A 13 -8.93 -13.19 28.03
C SER A 13 -8.11 -14.05 27.08
N MET A 14 -6.81 -13.75 26.92
CA MET A 14 -5.91 -14.59 26.12
C MET A 14 -5.83 -16.03 26.63
N HIS A 15 -5.87 -16.24 27.95
CA HIS A 15 -5.89 -17.59 28.52
C HIS A 15 -7.16 -18.36 28.13
N ASP A 16 -8.32 -17.69 28.21
CA ASP A 16 -9.60 -18.24 27.77
C ASP A 16 -9.58 -18.58 26.27
N LEU A 17 -9.04 -17.67 25.45
CA LEU A 17 -8.83 -17.90 24.01
C LEU A 17 -8.03 -19.18 23.74
N PHE A 18 -6.83 -19.32 24.33
CA PHE A 18 -5.99 -20.50 24.12
C PHE A 18 -6.70 -21.78 24.58
N SER A 19 -7.34 -21.76 25.75
CA SER A 19 -8.08 -22.92 26.26
C SER A 19 -9.25 -23.32 25.36
N LYS A 20 -9.87 -22.37 24.66
CA LYS A 20 -10.97 -22.62 23.74
C LYS A 20 -10.46 -23.09 22.38
N MET A 21 -9.37 -22.52 21.88
CA MET A 21 -8.71 -23.00 20.66
C MET A 21 -8.28 -24.46 20.78
N GLU A 22 -7.70 -24.85 21.91
CA GLU A 22 -7.30 -26.25 22.16
C GLU A 22 -8.51 -27.20 22.18
N ARG A 23 -9.64 -26.77 22.74
CA ARG A 23 -10.89 -27.55 22.76
C ARG A 23 -11.60 -27.63 21.41
N GLU A 24 -11.38 -26.65 20.55
CA GLU A 24 -12.05 -26.49 19.26
C GLU A 24 -11.11 -26.75 18.08
N GLN A 25 -9.98 -27.45 18.31
CA GLN A 25 -8.88 -27.62 17.35
C GLN A 25 -9.32 -28.20 15.98
N ASP A 26 -10.40 -28.99 15.95
CA ASP A 26 -10.95 -29.61 14.74
C ASP A 26 -12.14 -28.83 14.12
N LYS A 27 -12.54 -27.71 14.71
CA LYS A 27 -13.67 -26.91 14.21
C LYS A 27 -13.16 -25.66 13.51
N SER A 28 -13.82 -25.28 12.42
CA SER A 28 -13.59 -24.00 11.73
C SER A 28 -14.17 -22.81 12.52
N ALA A 29 -13.96 -22.77 13.84
CA ALA A 29 -14.40 -21.65 14.65
C ALA A 29 -13.45 -20.45 14.51
N PHE A 30 -13.99 -19.25 14.61
CA PHE A 30 -13.20 -18.05 14.87
C PHE A 30 -13.55 -17.48 16.24
N PHE A 31 -12.56 -16.87 16.87
CA PHE A 31 -12.73 -16.33 18.22
C PHE A 31 -12.84 -14.81 18.19
N ALA A 32 -13.87 -14.25 18.81
CA ALA A 32 -14.09 -12.81 18.91
C ALA A 32 -13.99 -12.34 20.36
N GLN A 33 -13.50 -11.13 20.59
CA GLN A 33 -13.42 -10.59 21.96
C GLN A 33 -14.83 -10.41 22.54
N ASN A 34 -15.01 -10.67 23.83
CA ASN A 34 -16.29 -10.45 24.49
C ASN A 34 -16.72 -8.97 24.38
N GLY A 35 -17.99 -8.74 24.01
CA GLY A 35 -18.53 -7.41 23.75
C GLY A 35 -18.35 -6.92 22.31
N THR A 36 -17.70 -7.68 21.43
CA THR A 36 -17.73 -7.41 19.98
C THR A 36 -19.12 -7.81 19.48
N ALA A 37 -19.98 -6.83 19.19
CA ALA A 37 -21.32 -7.11 18.67
C ALA A 37 -21.19 -7.78 17.29
N LEU A 38 -21.42 -9.10 17.24
CA LEU A 38 -21.49 -9.81 15.97
C LEU A 38 -22.86 -9.53 15.34
N PRO A 39 -22.92 -8.90 14.17
CA PRO A 39 -24.18 -8.58 13.51
C PRO A 39 -24.96 -9.83 13.06
N PHE A 40 -24.32 -11.02 13.04
CA PHE A 40 -24.96 -12.29 12.76
C PHE A 40 -24.14 -13.49 13.27
N THR A 41 -24.79 -14.65 13.30
CA THR A 41 -24.14 -15.94 13.55
C THR A 41 -23.58 -16.50 12.24
N PRO A 42 -22.26 -16.73 12.12
CA PRO A 42 -21.66 -17.25 10.91
C PRO A 42 -22.23 -18.62 10.53
N GLN A 43 -22.30 -18.88 9.22
CA GLN A 43 -22.62 -20.18 8.65
C GLN A 43 -21.43 -20.70 7.85
N GLN A 44 -21.33 -22.02 7.73
CA GLN A 44 -20.28 -22.66 6.96
C GLN A 44 -20.42 -22.29 5.48
N CYS A 45 -19.38 -21.68 4.92
CA CYS A 45 -19.32 -21.31 3.51
C CYS A 45 -18.17 -22.03 2.79
N THR A 46 -18.37 -22.26 1.51
CA THR A 46 -17.36 -22.89 0.65
C THR A 46 -16.49 -21.82 0.01
N LEU A 47 -15.18 -22.04 0.05
CA LEU A 47 -14.22 -21.22 -0.69
C LEU A 47 -13.96 -21.90 -2.04
N ASP A 48 -14.56 -21.37 -3.10
CA ASP A 48 -14.49 -21.96 -4.44
C ASP A 48 -13.08 -21.80 -5.04
N TYR A 49 -12.43 -20.67 -4.77
CA TYR A 49 -11.05 -20.42 -5.18
C TYR A 49 -10.40 -19.36 -4.28
N ILE A 50 -9.08 -19.39 -4.22
CA ILE A 50 -8.26 -18.35 -3.59
C ILE A 50 -7.12 -18.02 -4.55
N GLU A 51 -7.11 -16.79 -5.04
CA GLU A 51 -6.11 -16.30 -5.98
C GLU A 51 -5.38 -15.11 -5.37
N LYS A 52 -4.14 -15.35 -4.96
CA LYS A 52 -3.26 -14.28 -4.48
C LYS A 52 -2.61 -13.61 -5.68
N ARG A 53 -3.03 -12.38 -6.01
CA ARG A 53 -2.46 -11.61 -7.12
C ARG A 53 -1.20 -10.87 -6.68
N SER A 54 -1.19 -10.32 -5.48
CA SER A 54 -0.04 -9.61 -4.91
C SER A 54 0.00 -9.77 -3.38
N PRO A 55 1.04 -9.28 -2.69
CA PRO A 55 1.04 -9.22 -1.22
C PRO A 55 -0.15 -8.43 -0.65
N ALA A 56 -0.65 -7.44 -1.40
CA ALA A 56 -1.71 -6.53 -0.98
C ALA A 56 -3.06 -6.82 -1.66
N GLU A 57 -3.16 -7.83 -2.51
CA GLU A 57 -4.38 -8.15 -3.26
C GLU A 57 -4.62 -9.65 -3.31
N THR A 58 -5.76 -10.09 -2.78
CA THR A 58 -6.20 -11.49 -2.84
C THR A 58 -7.66 -11.57 -3.23
N HIS A 59 -7.99 -12.42 -4.20
CA HIS A 59 -9.34 -12.66 -4.68
C HIS A 59 -9.83 -14.02 -4.20
N ILE A 60 -11.07 -14.07 -3.76
CA ILE A 60 -11.64 -15.25 -3.10
C ILE A 60 -13.04 -15.45 -3.67
N GLY A 61 -13.30 -16.64 -4.20
CA GLY A 61 -14.66 -17.08 -4.53
C GLY A 61 -15.31 -17.63 -3.28
N VAL A 62 -16.46 -17.10 -2.89
CA VAL A 62 -17.22 -17.54 -1.72
C VAL A 62 -18.61 -17.95 -2.17
N SER A 63 -19.01 -19.16 -1.80
CA SER A 63 -20.36 -19.67 -1.99
C SER A 63 -21.02 -19.96 -0.65
N GLY A 64 -22.20 -19.37 -0.45
CA GLY A 64 -22.95 -19.38 0.82
C GLY A 64 -23.53 -18.02 1.19
N SER A 65 -24.13 -17.94 2.38
CA SER A 65 -24.72 -16.75 2.97
C SER A 65 -24.27 -16.62 4.42
N ASN A 66 -24.13 -15.39 4.95
CA ASN A 66 -23.69 -15.17 6.34
C ASN A 66 -22.32 -15.82 6.63
N CYS A 67 -21.35 -15.57 5.76
CA CYS A 67 -20.03 -16.18 5.85
C CYS A 67 -19.11 -15.35 6.74
N ALA A 68 -18.38 -16.00 7.66
CA ALA A 68 -17.21 -15.39 8.28
C ALA A 68 -15.96 -15.81 7.51
N LEU A 69 -15.25 -14.84 6.95
CA LEU A 69 -14.00 -15.04 6.25
C LEU A 69 -12.85 -14.62 7.16
N VAL A 70 -11.97 -15.55 7.51
CA VAL A 70 -10.82 -15.29 8.38
C VAL A 70 -9.54 -15.29 7.55
N TYR A 71 -8.80 -14.19 7.65
CA TYR A 71 -7.50 -14.01 7.04
C TYR A 71 -6.41 -14.03 8.13
N LEU A 72 -5.64 -15.11 8.15
CA LEU A 72 -4.54 -15.34 9.10
C LEU A 72 -3.32 -14.46 8.75
N GLN A 73 -3.50 -13.15 8.97
CA GLN A 73 -2.47 -12.12 9.03
C GLN A 73 -2.82 -11.16 10.17
N SER A 74 -1.80 -10.49 10.70
CA SER A 74 -1.94 -9.49 11.74
C SER A 74 -3.04 -8.48 11.42
N PHE A 75 -3.92 -8.27 12.39
CA PHE A 75 -5.06 -7.38 12.28
C PHE A 75 -4.59 -5.95 11.99
N ASP A 76 -5.14 -5.37 10.94
CA ASP A 76 -4.85 -3.99 10.56
C ASP A 76 -6.09 -3.40 9.88
N ALA A 77 -6.58 -2.27 10.40
CA ALA A 77 -7.75 -1.56 9.93
C ALA A 77 -7.64 -1.05 8.48
N ASN A 78 -6.44 -1.05 7.90
CA ASN A 78 -6.23 -0.65 6.52
C ASN A 78 -6.45 -1.78 5.50
N TRP A 79 -6.71 -3.00 5.96
CA TRP A 79 -7.23 -4.06 5.10
C TRP A 79 -8.71 -3.83 4.83
N ARG A 80 -9.09 -3.77 3.56
CA ARG A 80 -10.49 -3.68 3.14
C ARG A 80 -10.90 -4.91 2.35
N ALA A 81 -12.14 -5.33 2.54
CA ALA A 81 -12.78 -6.36 1.74
C ALA A 81 -13.84 -5.73 0.84
N TYR A 82 -13.92 -6.20 -0.40
CA TYR A 82 -14.89 -5.75 -1.40
C TYR A 82 -15.66 -6.95 -1.91
N VAL A 83 -16.98 -6.87 -1.87
CA VAL A 83 -17.85 -7.93 -2.39
C VAL A 83 -18.38 -7.54 -3.76
N SER A 84 -18.23 -8.43 -4.73
CA SER A 84 -18.78 -8.25 -6.07
C SER A 84 -19.34 -9.55 -6.61
N GLN A 85 -20.40 -9.45 -7.41
CA GLN A 85 -20.97 -10.59 -8.15
C GLN A 85 -20.02 -11.07 -9.26
N LYS A 86 -19.19 -10.16 -9.78
CA LYS A 86 -18.20 -10.45 -10.83
C LYS A 86 -16.80 -10.27 -10.27
N LYS A 87 -15.88 -11.18 -10.61
CA LYS A 87 -14.47 -11.02 -10.28
C LYS A 87 -13.96 -9.70 -10.87
N PRO A 88 -13.50 -8.75 -10.04
CA PRO A 88 -13.02 -7.47 -10.55
C PRO A 88 -11.77 -7.70 -11.40
N ALA A 89 -11.73 -7.09 -12.58
CA ALA A 89 -10.61 -7.27 -13.50
C ALA A 89 -9.37 -6.53 -12.98
N ASN A 90 -9.58 -5.31 -12.47
CA ASN A 90 -8.52 -4.34 -12.21
C ASN A 90 -8.69 -3.67 -10.85
N MET A 91 -7.59 -3.15 -10.29
CA MET A 91 -7.58 -2.41 -9.03
C MET A 91 -8.53 -1.19 -9.04
N LEU A 92 -8.64 -0.49 -10.18
CA LEU A 92 -9.54 0.66 -10.31
C LEU A 92 -11.00 0.29 -10.02
N GLU A 93 -11.44 -0.88 -10.48
CA GLU A 93 -12.80 -1.39 -10.26
C GLU A 93 -13.05 -1.70 -8.77
N ILE A 94 -12.01 -2.18 -8.08
CA ILE A 94 -12.04 -2.47 -6.64
C ILE A 94 -12.21 -1.17 -5.85
N ILE A 95 -11.36 -0.16 -6.10
CA ILE A 95 -11.38 1.09 -5.32
C ILE A 95 -12.62 1.95 -5.59
N THR A 96 -13.27 1.81 -6.76
CA THR A 96 -14.55 2.47 -7.04
C THR A 96 -15.74 1.77 -6.41
N SER A 97 -15.57 0.51 -6.01
CA SER A 97 -16.62 -0.25 -5.35
C SER A 97 -16.70 0.13 -3.87
N ALA A 98 -17.89 0.04 -3.29
CA ALA A 98 -18.04 0.23 -1.84
C ALA A 98 -17.39 -0.95 -1.09
N PRO A 99 -16.47 -0.70 -0.14
CA PRO A 99 -15.95 -1.76 0.72
C PRO A 99 -17.05 -2.25 1.66
N ILE A 100 -16.86 -3.45 2.20
CA ILE A 100 -17.64 -3.93 3.34
C ILE A 100 -17.52 -2.91 4.49
N SER A 101 -18.63 -2.66 5.17
CA SER A 101 -18.67 -1.78 6.34
C SER A 101 -17.63 -2.20 7.39
N GLU A 102 -16.93 -1.23 7.98
CA GLU A 102 -15.91 -1.47 9.02
C GLU A 102 -16.49 -2.19 10.25
N GLU A 103 -17.80 -2.07 10.50
CA GLU A 103 -18.48 -2.82 11.57
C GLU A 103 -18.49 -4.34 11.36
N ASN A 104 -18.29 -4.78 10.11
CA ASN A 104 -18.16 -6.18 9.74
C ASN A 104 -16.69 -6.62 9.64
N HIS A 105 -15.71 -5.73 9.88
CA HIS A 105 -14.29 -6.06 9.99
C HIS A 105 -13.91 -6.20 11.46
N ILE A 106 -13.57 -7.41 11.87
CA ILE A 106 -13.31 -7.75 13.27
C ILE A 106 -11.97 -8.45 13.43
N MET A 107 -11.43 -8.39 14.65
CA MET A 107 -10.25 -9.15 15.02
C MET A 107 -10.66 -10.57 15.41
N ALA A 108 -10.29 -11.54 14.59
CA ALA A 108 -10.45 -12.96 14.89
C ALA A 108 -9.23 -13.51 15.64
N ASN A 109 -9.44 -14.47 16.54
CA ASN A 109 -8.39 -15.22 17.22
C ASN A 109 -7.38 -14.33 17.98
N GLY A 110 -7.77 -13.12 18.35
CA GLY A 110 -6.90 -12.14 19.03
C GLY A 110 -5.76 -11.55 18.19
N PHE A 111 -5.67 -11.87 16.90
CA PHE A 111 -4.63 -11.30 16.03
C PHE A 111 -4.98 -11.25 14.55
N ALA A 112 -5.93 -12.04 14.07
CA ALA A 112 -6.24 -12.22 12.65
C ALA A 112 -7.31 -11.22 12.18
N ASN A 113 -7.32 -10.94 10.87
CA ASN A 113 -8.40 -10.17 10.26
C ASN A 113 -9.58 -11.10 9.96
N ALA A 114 -10.81 -10.64 10.19
CA ALA A 114 -11.98 -11.35 9.72
C ALA A 114 -13.06 -10.40 9.19
N TRP A 115 -13.75 -10.85 8.15
CA TRP A 115 -14.86 -10.13 7.54
C TRP A 115 -16.14 -10.94 7.61
N LEU A 116 -17.19 -10.25 8.02
CA LEU A 116 -18.53 -10.78 8.20
C LEU A 116 -19.38 -10.43 6.98
N ILE A 117 -19.63 -11.41 6.11
CA ILE A 117 -20.30 -11.24 4.81
C ILE A 117 -21.77 -11.66 4.95
N GLN A 118 -22.72 -10.72 4.82
CA GLN A 118 -24.13 -10.93 5.14
C GLN A 118 -25.01 -11.12 3.91
N LYS A 119 -25.37 -10.00 3.29
CA LYS A 119 -26.47 -9.88 2.31
C LYS A 119 -25.94 -9.62 0.90
N GLU A 120 -24.67 -9.30 0.79
CA GLU A 120 -23.97 -8.97 -0.44
C GLU A 120 -23.76 -10.22 -1.31
N CYS A 121 -23.74 -11.41 -0.69
CA CYS A 121 -23.62 -12.70 -1.34
C CYS A 121 -24.94 -13.47 -1.27
N LYS A 122 -25.72 -13.43 -2.36
CA LYS A 122 -27.03 -14.11 -2.42
C LYS A 122 -26.94 -15.61 -2.67
N ASN A 123 -25.78 -16.15 -3.09
CA ASN A 123 -25.49 -17.59 -3.26
C ASN A 123 -24.00 -17.81 -3.54
N SER A 124 -23.43 -17.01 -4.44
CA SER A 124 -22.00 -16.98 -4.74
C SER A 124 -21.56 -15.55 -5.00
N CYS A 125 -20.32 -15.24 -4.67
CA CYS A 125 -19.74 -13.92 -4.83
C CYS A 125 -18.22 -14.00 -4.85
N ASN A 126 -17.61 -12.89 -5.27
CA ASN A 126 -16.18 -12.70 -5.28
C ASN A 126 -15.83 -11.65 -4.23
N VAL A 127 -14.93 -12.02 -3.34
CA VAL A 127 -14.39 -11.14 -2.31
C VAL A 127 -12.97 -10.77 -2.70
N ALA A 128 -12.70 -9.48 -2.89
CA ALA A 128 -11.36 -8.97 -3.07
C ALA A 128 -10.87 -8.35 -1.74
N LEU A 129 -9.78 -8.87 -1.20
CA LEU A 129 -9.06 -8.28 -0.08
C LEU A 129 -7.97 -7.36 -0.60
N PHE A 130 -7.93 -6.13 -0.10
CA PHE A 130 -7.01 -5.10 -0.54
C PHE A 130 -6.36 -4.36 0.63
N TYR A 131 -5.05 -4.15 0.56
CA TYR A 131 -4.30 -3.42 1.57
C TYR A 131 -3.92 -2.02 1.09
N TYR A 132 -4.52 -1.00 1.69
CA TYR A 132 -4.35 0.41 1.31
C TYR A 132 -2.93 0.97 1.45
N PRO A 133 -2.15 0.66 2.50
CA PRO A 133 -0.84 1.26 2.70
C PRO A 133 0.14 0.90 1.59
N GLU A 134 0.10 -0.36 1.11
CA GLU A 134 0.89 -0.79 -0.04
C GLU A 134 0.48 -0.02 -1.31
N PHE A 135 -0.81 0.23 -1.52
CA PHE A 135 -1.27 1.03 -2.64
C PHE A 135 -0.72 2.46 -2.63
N TYR A 136 -0.81 3.16 -1.50
CA TYR A 136 -0.26 4.51 -1.38
C TYR A 136 1.26 4.54 -1.54
N TYR A 137 1.96 3.51 -1.03
CA TYR A 137 3.40 3.36 -1.22
C TYR A 137 3.75 3.23 -2.70
N GLN A 138 3.09 2.32 -3.42
CA GLN A 138 3.31 2.14 -4.86
C GLN A 138 3.00 3.43 -5.63
N LEU A 139 1.88 4.10 -5.33
CA LEU A 139 1.53 5.37 -5.96
C LEU A 139 2.61 6.44 -5.72
N GLY A 140 3.07 6.58 -4.47
CA GLY A 140 4.12 7.53 -4.10
C GLY A 140 5.44 7.25 -4.82
N LEU A 141 5.79 5.98 -5.01
CA LEU A 141 6.98 5.56 -5.75
C LEU A 141 6.92 5.97 -7.22
N HIS A 142 5.77 5.75 -7.88
CA HIS A 142 5.58 6.14 -9.28
C HIS A 142 5.64 7.66 -9.47
N VAL A 143 5.02 8.43 -8.57
CA VAL A 143 5.06 9.90 -8.60
C VAL A 143 6.50 10.40 -8.40
N SER A 144 7.19 9.87 -7.40
CA SER A 144 8.58 10.25 -7.10
C SER A 144 9.51 9.96 -8.28
N LEU A 145 9.36 8.81 -8.91
CA LEU A 145 10.14 8.44 -10.09
C LEU A 145 9.83 9.36 -11.28
N ALA A 146 8.56 9.66 -11.53
CA ALA A 146 8.15 10.58 -12.59
C ALA A 146 8.70 12.00 -12.36
N THR A 147 8.65 12.50 -11.13
CA THR A 147 9.23 13.80 -10.76
C THR A 147 10.74 13.81 -10.98
N LEU A 148 11.45 12.77 -10.53
CA LEU A 148 12.90 12.65 -10.72
C LEU A 148 13.28 12.66 -12.21
N LEU A 149 12.59 11.86 -13.03
CA LEU A 149 12.82 11.82 -14.48
C LEU A 149 12.54 13.17 -15.14
N SER A 150 11.48 13.86 -14.71
CA SER A 150 11.13 15.20 -15.22
C SER A 150 12.20 16.23 -14.88
N LEU A 151 12.76 16.18 -13.66
CA LEU A 151 13.86 17.06 -13.24
C LEU A 151 15.15 16.78 -14.02
N ILE A 152 15.49 15.51 -14.24
CA ILE A 152 16.65 15.12 -15.05
C ILE A 152 16.47 15.62 -16.49
N ALA A 153 15.31 15.39 -17.10
CA ALA A 153 15.01 15.86 -18.45
C ALA A 153 15.11 17.40 -18.55
N TYR A 154 14.57 18.11 -17.57
CA TYR A 154 14.66 19.57 -17.49
C TYR A 154 16.11 20.06 -17.36
N ALA A 155 16.91 19.43 -16.48
CA ALA A 155 18.32 19.77 -16.29
C ALA A 155 19.14 19.54 -17.57
N LEU A 156 18.92 18.42 -18.26
CA LEU A 156 19.57 18.11 -19.53
C LEU A 156 19.16 19.10 -20.64
N TRP A 157 17.87 19.43 -20.73
CA TRP A 157 17.37 20.44 -21.68
C TRP A 157 18.02 21.81 -21.44
N LYS A 158 18.08 22.24 -20.17
CA LYS A 158 18.73 23.50 -19.79
C LYS A 158 20.23 23.49 -20.10
N SER A 159 20.93 22.38 -19.83
CA SER A 159 22.38 22.27 -20.08
C SER A 159 22.77 22.43 -21.56
N LYS A 160 21.90 22.03 -22.49
CA LYS A 160 22.12 22.23 -23.94
C LYS A 160 21.97 23.69 -24.38
N GLY A 161 21.32 24.54 -23.58
CA GLY A 161 21.06 25.96 -23.88
C GLY A 161 22.13 26.94 -23.40
N TYR A 162 23.15 26.49 -22.65
CA TYR A 162 24.26 27.34 -22.22
C TYR A 162 25.57 26.79 -22.77
N PRO A 163 26.20 27.41 -23.77
CA PRO A 163 27.61 27.17 -24.01
C PRO A 163 28.33 27.58 -22.72
N VAL A 164 28.94 26.62 -22.03
CA VAL A 164 29.85 26.90 -20.93
C VAL A 164 31.07 27.58 -21.56
N SER A 165 31.03 28.90 -21.66
CA SER A 165 32.21 29.70 -21.93
C SER A 165 33.07 29.65 -20.67
N ILE A 166 33.97 28.67 -20.61
CA ILE A 166 35.07 28.68 -19.66
C ILE A 166 35.85 29.98 -19.96
N PRO A 167 35.88 30.99 -19.07
CA PRO A 167 36.70 32.15 -19.30
C PRO A 167 38.14 31.65 -19.37
N ALA A 168 38.77 31.82 -20.53
CA ALA A 168 40.16 31.45 -20.74
C ALA A 168 41.00 32.06 -19.62
N ALA A 169 41.74 31.21 -18.91
CA ALA A 169 42.69 31.64 -17.90
C ALA A 169 43.53 32.76 -18.50
N ARG A 170 43.52 33.92 -17.85
CA ARG A 170 44.25 35.11 -18.28
C ARG A 170 45.75 34.79 -18.22
N THR A 171 46.30 34.30 -19.32
CA THR A 171 47.75 34.12 -19.49
C THR A 171 48.36 35.50 -19.39
N LYS A 172 48.93 35.83 -18.22
CA LYS A 172 49.76 37.02 -18.07
C LYS A 172 50.93 36.87 -19.05
N GLN A 173 50.90 37.64 -20.14
CA GLN A 173 52.09 37.90 -20.94
C GLN A 173 53.10 38.63 -20.06
N ALA A 174 54.08 37.88 -19.55
CA ALA A 174 55.35 38.41 -19.12
C ALA A 174 56.28 38.39 -20.35
N ALA A 175 56.33 39.50 -21.07
CA ALA A 175 57.39 39.85 -22.01
C ALA A 175 57.54 41.37 -21.88
N GLY A 176 58.61 41.90 -21.27
CA GLY A 176 59.96 41.78 -21.80
C GLY A 176 60.11 42.78 -22.94
N GLY A 177 60.40 44.04 -22.63
CA GLY A 177 60.47 45.12 -23.62
C GLY A 177 61.18 46.37 -23.10
N CYS A 178 62.50 46.33 -23.20
CA CYS A 178 63.45 47.43 -22.96
C CYS A 178 63.22 48.59 -23.96
N GLY A 179 63.27 49.86 -23.54
CA GLY A 179 63.28 50.97 -24.51
C GLY A 179 63.07 52.39 -23.99
N LYS A 180 64.18 53.04 -23.63
CA LYS A 180 64.50 54.48 -23.68
C LYS A 180 63.71 55.48 -22.81
N VAL A 181 64.41 55.91 -21.77
CA VAL A 181 64.28 57.21 -21.10
C VAL A 181 64.75 58.31 -22.06
N ALA A 182 63.92 59.32 -22.31
CA ALA A 182 64.33 60.62 -22.82
C ALA A 182 63.85 61.69 -21.84
N GLN A 183 64.79 62.55 -21.49
CA GLN A 183 64.81 63.45 -20.37
C GLN A 183 64.94 64.87 -20.92
N THR A 184 63.92 65.71 -20.75
CA THR A 184 63.90 67.19 -20.82
C THR A 184 62.45 67.57 -20.47
N ASP A 185 62.14 68.37 -19.45
CA ASP A 185 62.61 69.73 -19.22
C ASP A 185 62.68 70.10 -17.74
N LYS A 186 63.68 70.93 -17.42
CA LYS A 186 63.80 71.70 -16.16
C LYS A 186 63.19 73.11 -16.36
N PRO A 187 62.88 73.83 -15.26
CA PRO A 187 61.94 74.97 -15.14
C PRO A 187 62.73 76.30 -14.95
N PRO A 188 62.26 77.32 -14.17
CA PRO A 188 61.03 78.15 -14.09
C PRO A 188 61.42 79.63 -14.48
N PRO A 189 60.90 80.77 -13.96
CA PRO A 189 60.34 81.12 -12.63
C PRO A 189 58.81 81.11 -12.51
#